data_AF-A0A3N6FZ06-F1
#
_entry.id   AF-A0A3N6FZ06-F1
#
_cell.length_a   1.000
_cell.length_b   1.000
_cell.length_c   1.000
_cell.angle_alpha   90.00
_cell.angle_beta   90.00
_cell.angle_gamma   90.00
#
_symmetry.space_group_name_H-M   'P 1'
#
loop_
_entity.id
_entity.type
_entity.pdbx_description
1 polymer ?
#
loop_
_entity_poly.entity_id
_entity_poly.type
_entity_poly.pdbx_seq_one_letter_code
_entity_poly.pdbx_strand_id
1 'polypeptide(L)'
;MKLTVSTHKLFGHRATLRTAKRLAEEAVRIVDRAVPGKMPDVQVVLTSERHLAEVATAAEWETAGCTDKRIQARALRAAKQLARDTAGRAIPLADGGVLVVVNVDQHPNEATFAITLVHELVHAMQTSRKDVRERLVAGLRNDLGVERQTRRQSREHDRLLEAEEHEAYGAEYLAGRLVPAAAA
;
A
#
# COMPACT_ATOMS: atom_id res chain seq x y z
N MET A 1 -13.80 -10.64 -4.27
CA MET A 1 -12.89 -9.50 -4.19
C MET A 1 -13.53 -8.35 -4.95
N LYS A 2 -13.69 -7.21 -4.29
CA LYS A 2 -14.12 -5.94 -4.84
C LYS A 2 -12.87 -5.08 -5.06
N LEU A 3 -12.67 -4.62 -6.28
CA LEU A 3 -11.65 -3.64 -6.63
C LEU A 3 -12.31 -2.29 -6.89
N THR A 4 -11.85 -1.24 -6.23
CA THR A 4 -12.23 0.14 -6.55
C THR A 4 -10.99 0.94 -6.89
N VAL A 5 -11.11 1.85 -7.87
CA VAL A 5 -10.04 2.81 -8.21
C VAL A 5 -10.64 4.20 -8.26
N SER A 6 -10.12 5.10 -7.45
CA SER A 6 -10.59 6.47 -7.29
C SER A 6 -9.42 7.46 -7.22
N THR A 7 -9.75 8.75 -7.17
CA THR A 7 -8.76 9.81 -6.98
C THR A 7 -9.03 10.56 -5.68
N HIS A 8 -7.98 11.07 -5.04
CA HIS A 8 -8.08 11.99 -3.91
C HIS A 8 -7.38 13.31 -4.23
N LYS A 9 -8.14 14.41 -4.26
CA LYS A 9 -7.64 15.77 -4.55
C LYS A 9 -6.75 15.87 -5.81
N LEU A 10 -6.97 14.98 -6.78
CA LEU A 10 -6.22 14.90 -8.03
C LEU A 10 -7.13 15.35 -9.18
N PHE A 11 -7.05 16.63 -9.52
CA PHE A 11 -7.91 17.27 -10.53
C PHE A 11 -7.30 17.17 -11.94
N GLY A 12 -8.12 17.01 -12.98
CA GLY A 12 -7.65 16.98 -14.38
C GLY A 12 -7.06 15.64 -14.88
N HIS A 13 -6.90 14.64 -14.01
CA HIS A 13 -6.20 13.37 -14.32
C HIS A 13 -7.14 12.25 -14.82
N ARG A 14 -8.11 12.57 -15.68
CA ARG A 14 -9.10 11.58 -16.16
C ARG A 14 -8.45 10.45 -16.98
N ALA A 15 -7.44 10.78 -17.79
CA ALA A 15 -6.71 9.77 -18.57
C ALA A 15 -5.96 8.81 -17.65
N THR A 16 -5.18 9.34 -16.69
CA THR A 16 -4.47 8.56 -15.67
C THR A 16 -5.42 7.64 -14.89
N LEU A 17 -6.59 8.14 -14.47
CA LEU A 17 -7.57 7.32 -13.76
C LEU A 17 -8.10 6.16 -14.62
N ARG A 18 -8.34 6.37 -15.93
CA ARG A 18 -8.77 5.28 -16.82
C ARG A 18 -7.67 4.24 -17.01
N THR A 19 -6.43 4.68 -17.21
CA THR A 19 -5.27 3.80 -17.30
C THR A 19 -5.10 2.99 -16.01
N ALA A 20 -5.13 3.64 -14.86
CA ALA A 20 -5.02 2.99 -13.56
C ALA A 20 -6.11 1.94 -13.33
N LYS A 21 -7.36 2.21 -13.72
CA LYS A 21 -8.46 1.24 -13.66
C LYS A 21 -8.15 -0.03 -14.45
N ARG A 22 -7.77 0.15 -15.72
CA ARG A 22 -7.40 -0.97 -16.60
C ARG A 22 -6.24 -1.77 -16.01
N LEU A 23 -5.16 -1.09 -15.63
CA LEU A 23 -3.97 -1.73 -15.10
C LEU A 23 -4.24 -2.43 -13.76
N ALA A 24 -5.01 -1.84 -12.86
CA ALA A 24 -5.34 -2.45 -11.57
C ALA A 24 -6.15 -3.74 -11.72
N GLU A 25 -7.15 -3.75 -12.62
CA GLU A 25 -7.94 -4.96 -12.87
C GLU A 25 -7.09 -6.12 -13.38
N GLU A 26 -6.13 -5.84 -14.27
CA GLU A 26 -5.25 -6.84 -14.82
C GLU A 26 -4.15 -7.26 -13.82
N ALA A 27 -3.58 -6.30 -13.10
CA ALA A 27 -2.52 -6.53 -12.11
C ALA A 27 -3.02 -7.43 -11.00
N VAL A 28 -4.24 -7.17 -10.49
CA VAL A 28 -4.86 -8.03 -9.49
C VAL A 28 -4.98 -9.47 -9.98
N ARG A 29 -5.42 -9.71 -11.22
CA ARG A 29 -5.53 -11.08 -11.76
C ARG A 29 -4.17 -11.77 -11.88
N ILE A 30 -3.12 -11.02 -12.21
CA ILE A 30 -1.76 -11.57 -12.33
C ILE A 30 -1.21 -11.93 -10.95
N VAL A 31 -1.30 -11.00 -9.99
CA VAL A 31 -0.84 -11.22 -8.62
C VAL A 31 -1.63 -12.33 -7.94
N ASP A 32 -2.96 -12.36 -8.10
CA ASP A 32 -3.85 -13.39 -7.52
C ASP A 32 -3.51 -14.81 -7.97
N ARG A 33 -2.93 -14.98 -9.16
CA ARG A 33 -2.48 -16.27 -9.67
C ARG A 33 -1.04 -16.63 -9.30
N ALA A 34 -0.20 -15.62 -9.07
CA ALA A 34 1.25 -15.80 -8.94
C ALA A 34 1.72 -15.81 -7.48
N VAL A 35 1.02 -15.11 -6.59
CA VAL A 35 1.42 -14.92 -5.21
C VAL A 35 0.50 -15.73 -4.28
N PRO A 36 1.04 -16.57 -3.38
CA PRO A 36 0.23 -17.33 -2.44
C PRO A 36 -0.61 -16.44 -1.52
N GLY A 37 -1.89 -16.77 -1.39
CA GLY A 37 -2.85 -16.07 -0.55
C GLY A 37 -4.23 -16.02 -1.20
N LYS A 38 -5.07 -15.10 -0.72
CA LYS A 38 -6.34 -14.75 -1.36
C LYS A 38 -6.43 -13.24 -1.45
N MET A 39 -6.53 -12.67 -2.64
CA MET A 39 -6.58 -11.22 -2.79
C MET A 39 -7.76 -10.64 -1.96
N PRO A 40 -7.50 -9.75 -0.98
CA PRO A 40 -8.55 -9.08 -0.21
C PRO A 40 -9.30 -8.08 -1.09
N ASP A 41 -10.34 -7.44 -0.55
CA ASP A 41 -10.92 -6.29 -1.23
C ASP A 41 -9.89 -5.15 -1.28
N VAL A 42 -9.67 -4.59 -2.47
CA VAL A 42 -8.62 -3.58 -2.70
C VAL A 42 -9.25 -2.26 -3.12
N GLN A 43 -8.84 -1.19 -2.44
CA GLN A 43 -9.17 0.19 -2.80
C GLN A 43 -7.92 0.89 -3.28
N VAL A 44 -7.83 1.23 -4.56
CA VAL A 44 -6.72 2.00 -5.12
C VAL A 44 -7.10 3.47 -5.14
N VAL A 45 -6.33 4.31 -4.46
CA VAL A 45 -6.52 5.77 -4.43
C VAL A 45 -5.32 6.43 -5.08
N LEU A 46 -5.56 7.11 -6.19
CA LEU A 46 -4.57 7.93 -6.87
C LEU A 46 -4.54 9.33 -6.27
N THR A 47 -3.35 9.79 -5.92
CA THR A 47 -3.12 11.09 -5.30
C THR A 47 -1.79 11.68 -5.74
N SER A 48 -1.55 12.95 -5.43
CA SER A 48 -0.23 13.57 -5.57
C SER A 48 0.63 13.38 -4.34
N GLU A 49 1.92 13.70 -4.46
CA GLU A 49 2.92 13.70 -3.39
C GLU A 49 2.40 14.44 -2.14
N ARG A 50 1.75 15.59 -2.37
CA ARG A 50 1.26 16.50 -1.31
C ARG A 50 0.21 15.86 -0.40
N HIS A 51 -0.54 14.89 -0.90
CA HIS A 51 -1.69 14.32 -0.22
C HIS A 51 -1.55 12.83 0.12
N LEU A 52 -0.50 12.14 -0.37
CA LEU A 52 -0.24 10.74 -0.05
C LEU A 52 -0.21 10.50 1.46
N ALA A 53 0.56 11.30 2.19
CA ALA A 53 0.67 11.18 3.65
C ALA A 53 -0.69 11.33 4.33
N GLU A 54 -1.53 12.27 3.88
CA GLU A 54 -2.85 12.53 4.49
C GLU A 54 -3.78 11.32 4.33
N VAL A 55 -3.82 10.73 3.14
CA VAL A 55 -4.66 9.56 2.85
C VAL A 55 -4.15 8.33 3.60
N ALA A 56 -2.85 8.06 3.55
CA ALA A 56 -2.25 6.89 4.19
C ALA A 56 -2.40 6.94 5.71
N THR A 57 -2.05 8.07 6.35
CA THR A 57 -2.11 8.16 7.82
C THR A 57 -3.54 8.15 8.34
N ALA A 58 -4.51 8.66 7.58
CA ALA A 58 -5.92 8.59 7.99
C ALA A 58 -6.39 7.14 8.10
N ALA A 59 -6.08 6.31 7.10
CA ALA A 59 -6.39 4.89 7.12
C ALA A 59 -5.63 4.16 8.24
N GLU A 60 -4.36 4.49 8.45
CA GLU A 60 -3.57 3.94 9.54
C GLU A 60 -4.17 4.23 10.92
N TRP A 61 -4.58 5.47 11.19
CA TRP A 61 -5.16 5.84 12.48
C TRP A 61 -6.47 5.10 12.73
N GLU A 62 -7.31 4.95 11.71
CA GLU A 62 -8.54 4.20 11.79
C GLU A 62 -8.26 2.72 12.09
N THR A 63 -7.37 2.08 11.32
CA THR A 63 -7.00 0.68 11.50
C THR A 63 -6.38 0.41 12.87
N ALA A 64 -5.55 1.33 13.38
CA ALA A 64 -4.93 1.20 14.69
C ALA A 64 -5.85 1.57 15.85
N GLY A 65 -6.99 2.22 15.59
CA GLY A 65 -7.85 2.80 16.63
C GLY A 65 -7.20 3.98 17.37
N CYS A 66 -6.31 4.73 16.71
CA CYS A 66 -5.64 5.88 17.30
C CYS A 66 -6.54 7.13 17.25
N THR A 67 -6.96 7.63 18.41
CA THR A 67 -7.81 8.83 18.52
C THR A 67 -7.09 10.06 19.09
N ASP A 68 -5.85 9.90 19.56
CA ASP A 68 -5.05 11.01 20.11
C ASP A 68 -4.54 11.92 18.99
N LYS A 69 -5.11 13.13 18.91
CA LYS A 69 -4.76 14.13 17.89
C LYS A 69 -3.30 14.58 17.92
N ARG A 70 -2.62 14.54 19.07
CA ARG A 70 -1.20 14.92 19.17
C ARG A 70 -0.32 13.87 18.52
N ILE A 71 -0.64 12.60 18.75
CA ILE A 71 0.03 11.46 18.11
C ILE A 71 -0.22 11.49 16.61
N GLN A 72 -1.48 11.63 16.18
CA GLN A 72 -1.86 11.75 14.77
C GLN A 72 -1.09 12.89 14.07
N ALA A 73 -1.05 14.08 14.68
CA ALA A 73 -0.33 15.22 14.11
C ALA A 73 1.20 14.97 13.99
N ARG A 74 1.80 14.27 14.96
CA ARG A 74 3.22 13.88 14.89
C ARG A 74 3.46 12.86 13.77
N ALA A 75 2.64 11.82 13.70
CA ALA A 75 2.72 10.79 12.66
C ALA A 75 2.55 11.39 11.26
N LEU A 76 1.58 12.29 11.08
CA LEU A 76 1.38 12.98 9.80
C LEU A 76 2.60 13.81 9.38
N ARG A 77 3.25 14.51 10.31
CA ARG A 77 4.47 15.28 10.00
C ARG A 77 5.61 14.38 9.54
N ALA A 78 5.81 13.25 10.23
CA ALA A 78 6.81 12.26 9.82
C ALA A 78 6.47 11.65 8.43
N ALA A 79 5.22 11.24 8.22
CA ALA A 79 4.77 10.71 6.94
C ALA A 79 4.93 11.73 5.80
N LYS A 80 4.69 13.02 6.04
CA LYS A 80 4.92 14.09 5.04
C LYS A 80 6.38 14.25 4.63
N GLN A 81 7.34 13.90 5.50
CA GLN A 81 8.76 13.91 5.14
C GLN A 81 9.10 12.75 4.20
N LEU A 82 8.52 11.58 4.42
CA LEU A 82 8.76 10.37 3.63
C LEU A 82 7.98 10.33 2.31
N ALA A 83 6.82 10.99 2.25
CA ALA A 83 5.91 10.94 1.09
C ALA A 83 6.56 11.42 -0.22
N ARG A 84 7.62 12.22 -0.15
CA ARG A 84 8.39 12.67 -1.33
C ARG A 84 8.98 11.51 -2.11
N ASP A 85 9.51 10.54 -1.40
CA ASP A 85 10.24 9.40 -1.97
C ASP A 85 9.37 8.13 -2.02
N THR A 86 8.07 8.26 -1.74
CA THR A 86 7.12 7.15 -1.68
C THR A 86 6.27 7.12 -2.96
N ALA A 87 6.44 6.06 -3.76
CA ALA A 87 5.67 5.85 -4.99
C ALA A 87 4.28 5.24 -4.70
N GLY A 88 4.19 4.33 -3.73
CA GLY A 88 2.96 3.67 -3.33
C GLY A 88 3.00 3.26 -1.85
N ARG A 89 1.84 2.95 -1.28
CA ARG A 89 1.71 2.26 0.02
C ARG A 89 0.45 1.40 0.07
N ALA A 90 0.58 0.16 0.51
CA ALA A 90 -0.51 -0.70 0.92
C ALA A 90 -0.76 -0.61 2.43
N ILE A 91 -2.00 -0.30 2.82
CA ILE A 91 -2.43 -0.15 4.21
C ILE A 91 -3.58 -1.12 4.48
N PRO A 92 -3.46 -2.04 5.47
CA PRO A 92 -4.58 -2.88 5.86
C PRO A 92 -5.71 -2.03 6.46
N LEU A 93 -6.95 -2.35 6.11
CA LEU A 93 -8.14 -1.69 6.60
C LEU A 93 -8.80 -2.47 7.75
N ALA A 94 -9.58 -1.76 8.57
CA ALA A 94 -10.29 -2.34 9.71
C ALA A 94 -11.27 -3.46 9.30
N ASP A 95 -11.86 -3.37 8.10
CA ASP A 95 -12.82 -4.33 7.53
C ASP A 95 -12.17 -5.57 6.90
N GLY A 96 -10.84 -5.66 6.89
CA GLY A 96 -10.09 -6.75 6.27
C GLY A 96 -9.73 -6.53 4.79
N GLY A 97 -10.11 -5.38 4.22
CA GLY A 97 -9.61 -4.92 2.93
C GLY A 97 -8.23 -4.29 3.02
N VAL A 98 -7.74 -3.78 1.89
CA VAL A 98 -6.48 -3.05 1.77
C VAL A 98 -6.69 -1.78 0.96
N LEU A 99 -6.17 -0.66 1.46
CA LEU A 99 -6.05 0.59 0.74
C LEU A 99 -4.66 0.66 0.11
N VAL A 100 -4.59 0.76 -1.22
CA VAL A 100 -3.37 1.07 -1.96
C VAL A 100 -3.41 2.53 -2.36
N VAL A 101 -2.52 3.34 -1.80
CA VAL A 101 -2.37 4.75 -2.15
C VAL A 101 -1.21 4.89 -3.13
N VAL A 102 -1.43 5.49 -4.29
CA VAL A 102 -0.39 5.67 -5.32
C VAL A 102 -0.14 7.15 -5.57
N ASN A 103 1.13 7.55 -5.49
CA ASN A 103 1.58 8.89 -5.85
C ASN A 103 1.81 8.99 -7.35
N VAL A 104 0.85 9.57 -8.08
CA VAL A 104 0.93 9.66 -9.54
C VAL A 104 2.10 10.51 -10.04
N ASP A 105 2.63 11.41 -9.20
CA ASP A 105 3.75 12.28 -9.57
C ASP A 105 5.07 11.49 -9.70
N GLN A 106 5.15 10.30 -9.10
CA GLN A 106 6.31 9.39 -9.18
C GLN A 106 6.28 8.46 -10.40
N HIS A 107 5.23 8.55 -11.24
CA HIS A 107 5.03 7.64 -12.36
C HIS A 107 4.95 8.37 -13.70
N PRO A 108 6.11 8.67 -14.32
CA PRO A 108 6.14 9.37 -15.62
C PRO A 108 5.57 8.52 -16.78
N ASN A 109 5.40 7.21 -16.61
CA ASN A 109 4.88 6.32 -17.65
C ASN A 109 4.11 5.12 -17.05
N GLU A 110 3.43 4.36 -17.91
CA GLU A 110 2.64 3.19 -17.50
C GLU A 110 3.50 2.06 -16.91
N ALA A 111 4.77 1.94 -17.33
CA ALA A 111 5.64 0.86 -16.88
C ALA A 111 6.01 1.02 -15.40
N THR A 112 6.45 2.22 -14.98
CA THR A 112 6.75 2.47 -13.56
C THR A 112 5.50 2.40 -12.70
N PHE A 113 4.35 2.85 -13.22
CA PHE A 113 3.07 2.68 -12.53
C PHE A 113 2.70 1.20 -12.33
N ALA A 114 2.90 0.36 -13.36
CA ALA A 114 2.61 -1.06 -13.29
C ALA A 114 3.50 -1.78 -12.28
N ILE A 115 4.80 -1.43 -12.19
CA ILE A 115 5.73 -1.96 -11.20
C ILE A 115 5.24 -1.65 -9.78
N THR A 116 4.99 -0.38 -9.47
CA THR A 116 4.48 0.02 -8.16
C THR A 116 3.15 -0.67 -7.85
N LEU A 117 2.24 -0.76 -8.81
CA LEU A 117 0.94 -1.39 -8.58
C LEU A 117 1.07 -2.89 -8.26
N VAL A 118 1.94 -3.61 -8.97
CA VAL A 118 2.23 -5.02 -8.67
C VAL A 118 2.83 -5.15 -7.27
N HIS A 119 3.81 -4.31 -6.93
CA HIS A 119 4.46 -4.29 -5.62
C HIS A 119 3.45 -4.12 -4.48
N GLU A 120 2.62 -3.07 -4.55
CA GLU A 120 1.60 -2.82 -3.51
C GLU A 120 0.51 -3.90 -3.46
N LEU A 121 0.18 -4.52 -4.60
CA LEU A 121 -0.77 -5.63 -4.63
C LEU A 121 -0.19 -6.91 -4.04
N VAL A 122 1.13 -7.10 -4.08
CA VAL A 122 1.79 -8.20 -3.36
C VAL A 122 1.66 -7.98 -1.87
N HIS A 123 1.88 -6.76 -1.37
CA HIS A 123 1.59 -6.43 0.04
C HIS A 123 0.12 -6.67 0.39
N ALA A 124 -0.80 -6.26 -0.49
CA ALA A 124 -2.22 -6.54 -0.29
C ALA A 124 -2.48 -8.06 -0.17
N MET A 125 -1.87 -8.87 -1.04
CA MET A 125 -1.96 -10.33 -0.98
C MET A 125 -1.38 -10.89 0.32
N GLN A 126 -0.20 -10.41 0.75
CA GLN A 126 0.45 -10.83 1.98
C GLN A 126 -0.44 -10.61 3.20
N THR A 127 -1.20 -9.51 3.25
CA THR A 127 -2.12 -9.23 4.37
C THR A 127 -3.20 -10.29 4.56
N SER A 128 -3.54 -11.06 3.52
CA SER A 128 -4.52 -12.16 3.60
C SER A 128 -3.97 -13.42 4.26
N ARG A 129 -2.65 -13.51 4.43
CA ARG A 129 -2.00 -14.66 5.02
C ARG A 129 -2.22 -14.69 6.53
N LYS A 130 -2.18 -15.90 7.08
CA LYS A 130 -2.38 -16.13 8.51
C LYS A 130 -1.42 -15.26 9.34
N ASP A 131 -1.97 -14.58 10.34
CA ASP A 131 -1.26 -13.77 11.34
C ASP A 131 -0.54 -12.51 10.79
N VAL A 132 -0.48 -12.30 9.46
CA VAL A 132 0.21 -11.14 8.86
C VAL A 132 -0.53 -9.85 9.18
N ARG A 133 -1.85 -9.80 8.93
CA ARG A 133 -2.64 -8.60 9.21
C ARG A 133 -2.58 -8.22 10.68
N GLU A 134 -2.78 -9.18 11.59
CA GLU A 134 -2.73 -8.95 13.03
C GLU A 134 -1.36 -8.38 13.45
N ARG A 135 -0.27 -8.93 12.88
CA ARG A 135 1.09 -8.43 13.12
C ARG A 135 1.29 -7.02 12.59
N LEU A 136 0.82 -6.70 11.37
CA LEU A 136 0.91 -5.36 10.79
C LEU A 136 0.14 -4.33 11.63
N VAL A 137 -1.08 -4.67 12.05
CA VAL A 137 -1.89 -3.79 12.92
C VAL A 137 -1.23 -3.61 14.28
N ALA A 138 -0.63 -4.67 14.86
CA ALA A 138 0.09 -4.56 16.13
C ALA A 138 1.35 -3.67 16.01
N GLY A 139 2.09 -3.75 14.90
CA GLY A 139 3.21 -2.86 14.61
C GLY A 139 2.76 -1.40 14.51
N LEU A 140 1.68 -1.16 13.75
CA LEU A 140 1.12 0.17 13.62
C LEU A 140 0.63 0.76 14.95
N ARG A 141 -0.01 -0.06 15.79
CA ARG A 141 -0.44 0.34 17.15
C ARG A 141 0.76 0.65 18.04
N ASN A 142 1.88 -0.04 17.87
CA ASN A 142 3.12 0.26 18.58
C ASN A 142 3.71 1.61 18.14
N ASP A 143 3.79 1.86 16.84
CA ASP A 143 4.37 3.09 16.28
C ASP A 143 3.54 4.33 16.63
N LEU A 144 2.22 4.17 16.70
CA LEU A 144 1.29 5.19 17.17
C LEU A 144 1.16 5.22 18.71
N GLY A 145 1.89 4.40 19.44
CA GLY A 145 1.87 4.39 20.91
C GLY A 145 0.53 3.99 21.53
N VAL A 146 -0.37 3.36 20.76
CA VAL A 146 -1.66 2.83 21.23
C VAL A 146 -1.45 1.57 22.06
N GLU A 147 -0.56 0.68 21.62
CA GLU A 147 -0.24 -0.57 22.31
C GLU A 147 1.22 -0.91 22.10
N ARG A 148 1.98 -1.07 23.18
CA ARG A 148 3.43 -1.29 23.10
C ARG A 148 3.76 -2.74 22.79
N GLN A 149 4.67 -2.94 21.86
CA GLN A 149 5.34 -4.22 21.67
C GLN A 149 6.59 -4.31 22.55
N THR A 150 6.92 -5.54 22.96
CA THR A 150 8.23 -5.82 23.55
C THR A 150 9.33 -5.65 22.49
N ARG A 151 10.56 -5.38 22.93
CA ARG A 151 11.72 -5.27 22.01
C ARG A 151 11.91 -6.51 21.12
N ARG A 152 11.58 -7.70 21.64
CA ARG A 152 11.65 -8.94 20.88
C ARG A 152 10.59 -8.99 19.78
N GLN A 153 9.36 -8.59 20.10
CA GLN A 153 8.28 -8.53 19.11
C GLN A 153 8.55 -7.51 18.02
N SER A 154 9.06 -6.32 18.37
CA SER A 154 9.41 -5.29 17.38
C SER A 154 10.53 -5.76 16.43
N ARG A 155 11.60 -6.39 16.94
CA ARG A 155 12.65 -6.94 16.07
C ARG A 155 12.15 -8.04 15.13
N GLU A 156 11.27 -8.91 15.63
CA GLU A 156 10.67 -9.96 14.81
C GLU A 156 9.74 -9.35 13.75
N HIS A 157 8.97 -8.32 14.12
CA HIS A 157 8.14 -7.58 13.19
C HIS A 157 8.97 -6.96 12.06
N ASP A 158 10.07 -6.28 12.38
CA ASP A 158 10.97 -5.64 11.41
C ASP A 158 11.58 -6.69 10.46
N ARG A 159 12.05 -7.82 11.00
CA ARG A 159 12.61 -8.92 10.19
C ARG A 159 11.58 -9.50 9.22
N LEU A 160 10.34 -9.67 9.67
CA LEU A 160 9.27 -10.19 8.83
C LEU A 160 8.84 -9.19 7.76
N LEU A 161 8.81 -7.88 8.09
CA LEU A 161 8.56 -6.83 7.10
C LEU A 161 9.65 -6.82 6.02
N GLU A 162 10.92 -6.97 6.38
CA GLU A 162 12.03 -7.04 5.41
C GLU A 162 11.89 -8.25 4.47
N ALA A 163 11.48 -9.41 5.01
CA ALA A 163 11.21 -10.59 4.17
C ALA A 163 10.01 -10.39 3.22
N GLU A 164 8.96 -9.71 3.68
CA GLU A 164 7.78 -9.37 2.87
C GLU A 164 8.09 -8.36 1.78
N GLU A 165 8.93 -7.36 2.07
CA GLU A 165 9.45 -6.39 1.12
C GLU A 165 10.29 -7.08 0.02
N HIS A 166 11.19 -8.00 0.42
CA HIS A 166 11.96 -8.78 -0.55
C HIS A 166 11.09 -9.63 -1.47
N GLU A 167 10.00 -10.20 -0.97
CA GLU A 167 9.03 -10.90 -1.80
C GLU A 167 8.31 -9.95 -2.77
N ALA A 168 7.92 -8.76 -2.33
CA ALA A 168 7.28 -7.76 -3.18
C ALA A 168 8.20 -7.33 -4.33
N TYR A 169 9.45 -6.99 -4.04
CA TYR A 169 10.46 -6.74 -5.08
C TYR A 169 10.65 -7.95 -5.99
N GLY A 170 10.72 -9.16 -5.43
CA GLY A 170 10.87 -10.40 -6.18
C GLY A 170 9.69 -10.70 -7.12
N ALA A 171 8.54 -10.04 -6.93
CA ALA A 171 7.36 -10.17 -7.76
C ALA A 171 7.20 -9.05 -8.80
N GLU A 172 8.01 -8.00 -8.77
CA GLU A 172 7.89 -6.85 -9.69
C GLU A 172 8.01 -7.23 -11.17
N TYR A 173 8.73 -8.31 -11.49
CA TYR A 173 8.83 -8.86 -12.86
C TYR A 173 7.46 -9.17 -13.48
N LEU A 174 6.43 -9.40 -12.64
CA LEU A 174 5.06 -9.61 -13.10
C LEU A 174 4.48 -8.38 -13.81
N ALA A 175 5.01 -7.18 -13.56
CA ALA A 175 4.62 -5.96 -14.25
C ALA A 175 4.91 -6.03 -15.76
N GLY A 176 5.93 -6.80 -16.18
CA GLY A 176 6.22 -7.06 -17.60
C GLY A 176 5.08 -7.76 -18.34
N ARG A 177 4.18 -8.45 -17.62
CA ARG A 177 2.96 -9.06 -18.19
C ARG A 177 1.82 -8.06 -18.39
N LEU A 178 1.87 -6.90 -17.72
CA LEU A 178 0.90 -5.80 -17.86
C LEU A 178 1.31 -4.84 -18.97
N VAL A 179 2.59 -4.46 -18.93
CA VAL A 179 3.18 -3.48 -19.83
C VAL A 179 4.53 -4.08 -20.25
N PRO A 180 4.73 -4.42 -21.54
CA PRO A 180 5.98 -5.04 -21.98
C PRO A 180 7.23 -4.21 -21.65
N ALA A 181 7.11 -2.88 -21.64
CA ALA A 181 8.18 -1.96 -21.25
C ALA A 181 8.56 -2.02 -19.75
N ALA A 182 7.77 -2.71 -18.92
CA ALA A 182 8.08 -3.00 -17.51
C ALA A 182 8.82 -4.35 -17.32
N ALA A 183 9.09 -5.10 -18.40
CA ALA A 183 9.95 -6.27 -18.34
C ALA A 183 11.41 -5.80 -18.26
N ALA A 184 11.96 -5.79 -17.05
CA ALA A 184 13.39 -5.60 -16.78
C ALA A 184 14.10 -6.95 -16.69
#